data_AF-A0A920UNY2-F1
#
_entry.id   AF-A0A920UNY2-F1
#
_cell.length_a   1.000
_cell.length_b   1.000
_cell.length_c   1.000
_cell.angle_alpha   90.00
_cell.angle_beta   90.00
_cell.angle_gamma   90.00
#
_symmetry.space_group_name_H-M   'P 1'
#
loop_
_entity.id
_entity.type
_entity.pdbx_description
1 polymer ?
#
loop_
_entity_poly.entity_id
_entity_poly.type
_entity_poly.pdbx_seq_one_letter_code
_entity_poly.pdbx_strand_id
1 'polypeptide(L)'
;MRASGEEVVIVSSGAIALGAQQLGVDPVRARLEESQAAAAVGQIQLAHAYQEILGAHGLAAAQVLLTLDDSESRRRYLNAANTLFTFLSVGLSPW
;
A
#
# COMPACT_ATOMS: atom_id res chain seq x y z
N MET A 1 10.92 15.86 -6.73
CA MET A 1 10.21 15.33 -5.55
C MET A 1 11.19 14.78 -4.52
N ARG A 2 11.58 13.50 -4.52
CA ARG A 2 12.65 13.03 -3.59
C ARG A 2 14.02 13.68 -3.84
N ALA A 3 14.43 13.79 -5.11
CA ALA A 3 15.67 14.47 -5.49
C ALA A 3 15.68 15.98 -5.18
N SER A 4 14.52 16.58 -4.89
CA SER A 4 14.39 17.96 -4.44
C SER A 4 14.23 18.08 -2.91
N GLY A 5 14.43 16.99 -2.16
CA GLY A 5 14.39 16.97 -0.70
C GLY A 5 12.98 16.81 -0.10
N GLU A 6 11.97 16.48 -0.90
CA GLU A 6 10.59 16.33 -0.42
C GLU A 6 10.33 14.92 0.13
N GLU A 7 9.62 14.86 1.24
CA GLU A 7 9.04 13.63 1.78
C GLU A 7 7.75 13.29 1.04
N VAL A 8 7.65 12.06 0.54
CA VAL A 8 6.53 11.62 -0.30
C VAL A 8 5.94 10.34 0.25
N VAL A 9 4.62 10.32 0.38
CA VAL A 9 3.78 9.16 0.65
C VAL A 9 2.97 8.88 -0.61
N ILE A 10 2.90 7.62 -1.03
CA ILE A 10 2.09 7.18 -2.15
C ILE A 10 0.80 6.58 -1.60
N VAL A 11 -0.34 6.81 -2.25
CA VAL A 11 -1.59 6.10 -1.94
C VAL A 11 -2.13 5.56 -3.26
N SER A 12 -2.29 4.24 -3.33
CA SER A 12 -2.63 3.55 -4.57
C SER A 12 -3.82 2.61 -4.40
N SER A 13 -4.56 2.43 -5.49
CA SER A 13 -5.67 1.48 -5.60
C SER A 13 -5.29 0.35 -6.57
N GLY A 14 -6.25 -0.51 -6.93
CA GLY A 14 -6.05 -1.50 -8.00
C GLY A 14 -5.69 -2.92 -7.56
N ALA A 15 -5.46 -3.17 -6.26
CA ALA A 15 -5.20 -4.51 -5.74
C ALA A 15 -6.30 -5.53 -6.12
N ILE A 16 -7.59 -5.14 -6.04
CA ILE A 16 -8.70 -6.01 -6.45
C ILE A 16 -8.61 -6.34 -7.94
N ALA A 17 -8.39 -5.36 -8.81
CA ALA A 17 -8.35 -5.58 -10.25
C ALA A 17 -7.21 -6.54 -10.65
N LEU A 18 -6.04 -6.37 -10.04
CA LEU A 18 -4.87 -7.23 -10.26
C LEU A 18 -5.13 -8.69 -9.81
N GLY A 19 -5.68 -8.87 -8.60
CA GLY A 19 -5.96 -10.21 -8.09
C GLY A 19 -7.15 -10.88 -8.76
N ALA A 20 -8.15 -10.11 -9.20
CA ALA A 20 -9.34 -10.63 -9.85
C ALA A 20 -9.01 -11.36 -11.16
N GLN A 21 -8.07 -10.81 -11.95
CA GLN A 21 -7.56 -11.47 -13.15
C GLN A 21 -6.95 -12.84 -12.83
N GLN A 22 -6.18 -12.94 -11.75
CA GLN A 22 -5.52 -14.19 -11.36
C GLN A 22 -6.51 -15.22 -10.80
N LEU A 23 -7.56 -14.77 -10.11
CA LEU A 23 -8.60 -15.64 -9.55
C LEU A 23 -9.71 -15.98 -10.54
N GLY A 24 -9.72 -15.39 -11.74
CA GLY A 24 -10.76 -15.59 -12.74
C GLY A 24 -12.14 -15.06 -12.31
N VAL A 25 -12.16 -14.05 -11.43
CA VAL A 25 -13.39 -13.42 -10.92
C VAL A 25 -13.63 -12.09 -11.63
N ASP A 26 -14.90 -11.75 -11.87
CA ASP A 26 -15.28 -10.43 -12.39
C ASP A 26 -15.21 -9.41 -11.24
N PRO A 27 -14.29 -8.43 -11.27
CA PRO A 27 -14.12 -7.47 -10.17
C PRO A 27 -15.33 -6.55 -9.97
N VAL A 28 -16.21 -6.40 -10.97
CA VAL A 28 -17.43 -5.59 -10.88
C VAL A 28 -18.57 -6.35 -10.22
N ARG A 29 -18.60 -7.68 -10.39
CA ARG A 29 -19.67 -8.56 -9.89
C ARG A 29 -19.28 -9.42 -8.70
N ALA A 30 -18.02 -9.32 -8.26
CA ALA A 30 -17.49 -10.10 -7.15
C ALA A 30 -18.28 -9.84 -5.86
N ARG A 31 -18.53 -10.91 -5.11
CA ARG A 31 -18.98 -10.82 -3.72
C ARG A 31 -17.90 -10.20 -2.84
N LEU A 32 -18.24 -9.87 -1.60
CA LEU A 32 -17.29 -9.26 -0.66
C LEU A 32 -16.08 -10.17 -0.43
N GLU A 33 -16.31 -11.45 -0.18
CA GLU A 33 -15.27 -12.45 0.07
C GLU A 33 -14.36 -12.65 -1.16
N GLU A 34 -14.92 -12.58 -2.38
CA GLU A 34 -14.16 -12.68 -3.63
C GLU A 34 -13.33 -11.42 -3.86
N SER A 35 -13.89 -10.24 -3.55
CA SER A 35 -13.18 -8.97 -3.61
C SER A 35 -12.03 -8.91 -2.60
N GLN A 36 -12.23 -9.41 -1.39
CA GLN A 36 -11.19 -9.50 -0.36
C GLN A 36 -10.09 -10.50 -0.74
N ALA A 37 -10.46 -11.66 -1.29
CA ALA A 37 -9.49 -12.63 -1.82
C ALA A 37 -8.68 -12.03 -2.98
N ALA A 38 -9.33 -11.34 -3.91
CA ALA A 38 -8.68 -10.64 -5.00
C ALA A 38 -7.75 -9.52 -4.48
N ALA A 39 -8.20 -8.72 -3.51
CA ALA A 39 -7.37 -7.69 -2.89
C ALA A 39 -6.10 -8.30 -2.27
N ALA A 40 -6.23 -9.39 -1.50
CA ALA A 40 -5.08 -10.04 -0.87
C ALA A 40 -4.04 -10.54 -1.90
N VAL A 41 -4.51 -11.14 -3.00
CA VAL A 41 -3.63 -11.60 -4.10
C VAL A 41 -2.97 -10.42 -4.81
N GLY A 42 -3.77 -9.45 -5.26
CA GLY A 42 -3.25 -8.33 -6.04
C GLY A 42 -2.42 -7.34 -5.22
N GLN A 43 -2.59 -7.30 -3.90
CA GLN A 43 -1.75 -6.48 -3.03
C GLN A 43 -0.28 -6.94 -3.04
N ILE A 44 -0.03 -8.26 -3.13
CA ILE A 44 1.33 -8.80 -3.27
C ILE A 44 1.95 -8.34 -4.59
N GLN A 45 1.18 -8.38 -5.69
CA GLN A 45 1.63 -7.93 -7.00
C GLN A 45 1.93 -6.42 -7.00
N LEU A 46 1.03 -5.62 -6.41
CA LEU A 46 1.19 -4.17 -6.30
C LEU A 46 2.44 -3.82 -5.47
N ALA A 47 2.65 -4.55 -4.36
CA ALA A 47 3.84 -4.39 -3.54
C ALA A 47 5.13 -4.67 -4.29
N HIS A 48 5.13 -5.76 -5.05
CA HIS A 48 6.27 -6.12 -5.86
C HIS A 48 6.57 -5.06 -6.94
N ALA A 49 5.54 -4.58 -7.64
CA ALA A 49 5.69 -3.55 -8.65
C ALA A 49 6.25 -2.23 -8.08
N TYR A 50 5.74 -1.78 -6.93
CA TYR A 50 6.30 -0.60 -6.26
C TYR A 50 7.74 -0.81 -5.79
N GLN A 51 8.05 -2.00 -5.26
CA GLN A 51 9.41 -2.34 -4.86
C GLN A 51 10.39 -2.29 -6.05
N GLU A 52 10.01 -2.81 -7.21
CA GLU A 52 10.84 -2.79 -8.42
C GLU A 52 11.02 -1.35 -8.96
N ILE A 53 9.92 -0.60 -9.11
CA ILE A 53 9.94 0.76 -9.66
C ILE A 53 10.74 1.70 -8.76
N LEU A 54 10.46 1.69 -7.45
CA LEU A 54 11.18 2.54 -6.49
C LEU A 54 12.64 2.09 -6.36
N GLY A 55 12.89 0.78 -6.36
CA GLY A 55 14.23 0.20 -6.32
C GLY A 55 15.10 0.61 -7.50
N ALA A 56 14.52 0.72 -8.70
CA ALA A 56 15.21 1.23 -9.90
C ALA A 56 15.68 2.69 -9.74
N HIS A 57 15.08 3.45 -8.83
CA HIS A 57 15.49 4.81 -8.46
C HIS A 57 16.31 4.88 -7.16
N GLY A 58 16.75 3.73 -6.62
CA GLY A 58 17.51 3.66 -5.37
C GLY A 58 16.67 3.95 -4.13
N LEU A 59 15.35 3.85 -4.22
CA LEU A 59 14.41 4.10 -3.13
C LEU A 59 13.87 2.77 -2.59
N ALA A 60 13.88 2.61 -1.26
CA ALA A 60 13.24 1.49 -0.60
C ALA A 60 11.74 1.78 -0.36
N ALA A 61 10.89 0.82 -0.71
CA ALA A 61 9.45 0.87 -0.52
C ALA A 61 9.05 0.29 0.85
N ALA A 62 8.08 0.91 1.52
CA ALA A 62 7.46 0.37 2.73
C ALA A 62 5.94 0.29 2.56
N GLN A 63 5.37 -0.90 2.62
CA GLN A 63 3.92 -1.06 2.49
C GLN A 63 3.21 -0.75 3.81
N VAL A 64 2.11 0.01 3.73
CA VAL A 64 1.25 0.30 4.86
C VAL A 64 -0.21 0.01 4.51
N LEU A 65 -0.86 -0.85 5.30
CA LEU A 65 -2.29 -1.13 5.20
C LEU A 65 -3.00 -0.55 6.43
N LEU A 66 -3.95 0.35 6.21
CA LEU A 66 -4.73 0.99 7.26
C LEU A 66 -6.22 0.91 6.94
N THR A 67 -7.01 0.84 8.00
CA THR A 67 -8.46 0.90 7.97
C THR A 67 -8.95 2.16 8.68
N LEU A 68 -10.24 2.50 8.55
CA LEU A 68 -10.82 3.62 9.28
C LEU A 68 -10.65 3.43 10.80
N ASP A 69 -10.84 2.21 11.30
CA ASP A 69 -10.68 1.85 12.71
C ASP A 69 -9.31 2.23 13.25
N ASP A 70 -8.24 2.20 12.44
CA ASP A 70 -6.89 2.60 12.87
C ASP A 70 -6.82 4.08 13.26
N SER A 71 -7.73 4.92 12.75
CA SER A 71 -7.83 6.35 13.07
C SER A 71 -8.72 6.66 14.27
N GLU A 72 -9.66 5.77 14.60
CA GLU A 72 -10.69 6.05 15.62
C GLU A 72 -10.19 5.88 17.06
N SER A 73 -9.12 5.12 17.26
CA SER A 73 -8.44 5.01 18.55
C SER A 73 -7.21 5.89 18.56
N ARG A 74 -7.13 6.84 19.51
CA ARG A 74 -5.95 7.69 19.70
C ARG A 74 -4.64 6.88 19.72
N ARG A 75 -4.65 5.71 20.37
CA ARG A 75 -3.46 4.84 20.45
C ARG A 75 -3.10 4.24 19.08
N ARG A 76 -4.09 3.71 18.33
CA ARG A 76 -3.84 3.15 16.99
C ARG A 76 -3.38 4.23 16.01
N TYR A 77 -4.02 5.39 16.05
CA TYR A 77 -3.65 6.55 15.25
C TYR A 77 -2.18 6.94 15.49
N LEU A 78 -1.79 7.09 16.77
CA LEU A 78 -0.40 7.43 17.11
C LEU A 78 0.59 6.36 16.65
N ASN A 79 0.24 5.07 16.76
CA ASN A 79 1.10 3.99 16.28
C ASN A 79 1.28 4.04 14.75
N ALA A 80 0.20 4.24 14.00
CA ALA A 80 0.25 4.37 12.54
C ALA A 80 1.05 5.60 12.11
N ALA A 81 0.76 6.77 12.72
CA ALA A 81 1.47 8.02 12.45
C ALA A 81 2.97 7.91 12.75
N ASN A 82 3.34 7.37 13.92
CA ASN A 82 4.74 7.18 14.30
C ASN A 82 5.48 6.23 13.34
N THR A 83 4.80 5.19 12.85
CA THR A 83 5.37 4.27 11.86
C THR A 83 5.65 4.98 10.54
N LEU A 84 4.69 5.77 10.04
CA LEU A 84 4.87 6.58 8.84
C LEU A 84 6.02 7.59 8.98
N PHE A 85 6.08 8.33 10.09
CA PHE A 85 7.18 9.26 10.36
C PHE A 85 8.53 8.56 10.48
N THR A 86 8.55 7.34 11.01
CA THR A 86 9.77 6.53 11.07
C THR A 86 10.26 6.18 9.66
N PHE A 87 9.38 5.75 8.75
CA PHE A 87 9.78 5.48 7.37
C PHE A 87 10.35 6.71 6.68
N LEU A 88 9.70 7.87 6.83
CA LEU A 88 10.17 9.10 6.22
C LEU A 88 11.54 9.52 6.77
N SER A 89 11.76 9.42 8.08
CA SER A 89 13.03 9.81 8.73
C SER A 89 14.22 8.94 8.32
N VAL A 90 13.99 7.66 7.98
CA VAL A 90 15.03 6.76 7.44
C VAL A 90 15.09 6.74 5.91
N GLY A 91 14.39 7.66 5.24
CA GLY A 91 14.44 7.82 3.79
C GLY A 91 13.63 6.80 2.98
N LEU A 92 12.79 5.99 3.63
CA LEU A 92 11.89 5.05 2.96
C LEU A 92 10.67 5.77 2.40
N SER A 93 10.14 5.26 1.30
CA SER A 93 8.89 5.76 0.69
C SER A 93 7.72 4.85 1.08
N PRO A 94 6.86 5.29 2.02
CA PRO A 94 5.66 4.54 2.36
C PRO A 94 4.64 4.60 1.22
N TRP A 95 3.91 3.50 1.03
CA TRP A 95 2.86 3.35 0.02
C TRP A 95 1.71 2.48 0.50
#